data_AF-A0A5D2KTZ6-F1
#
_entry.id   AF-A0A5D2KTZ6-F1
#
_cell.length_a   1.000
_cell.length_b   1.000
_cell.length_c   1.000
_cell.angle_alpha   90.00
_cell.angle_beta   90.00
_cell.angle_gamma   90.00
#
_symmetry.space_group_name_H-M   'P 1'
#
loop_
_entity.id
_entity.type
_entity.pdbx_description
1 polymer ?
#
loop_
_entity_poly.entity_id
_entity_poly.type
_entity_poly.pdbx_seq_one_letter_code
_entity_poly.pdbx_strand_id
1 'polypeptide(L)'
;MGQGLSCGASQENVLFSAVQGGDLETVEALLKKESNLLHHTTVYDRHSALHIAAAYGQIEILAMLLEKSVNPDVVNRQKQTPLMLAAMHGNISCVKKLIEAGANILMFDSIHGRTCLHYAAYYGHSDCLQAILSAARSSPVAVSWGYARFVNIRDAKGATSLHLAARQRRPDCVHILLDNGALVCASTGGYGCPGSTPLHLAARGGSLDCIRKLLAWGADRLQRDASGRIPYVVALKHKHGACAALLNPSSAEPIVWPAPLKFISELNEEAKTLLEQALMDANREREKHILKGTAYSIPSPSESDSGLVILNYAAYALSKSAQLKFKTVVTRCVHNAHWHCAATTSQTLQLQV
;
A
#
# COMPACT_ATOMS: atom_id res chain seq x y z
N MET A 1 41.04 42.83 -3.22
CA MET A 1 39.63 42.35 -3.16
C MET A 1 39.57 41.00 -3.85
N GLY A 2 39.05 39.95 -3.20
CA GLY A 2 38.75 38.68 -3.86
C GLY A 2 39.40 37.42 -3.26
N GLN A 3 39.19 37.12 -1.97
CA GLN A 3 39.40 35.78 -1.39
C GLN A 3 38.32 35.45 -0.35
N GLY A 4 37.04 35.65 -0.70
CA GLY A 4 35.91 35.37 0.20
C GLY A 4 35.04 34.16 -0.19
N LEU A 5 35.21 33.57 -1.37
CA LEU A 5 34.20 32.68 -1.96
C LEU A 5 34.49 31.17 -1.80
N SER A 6 35.64 30.77 -1.24
CA SER A 6 36.05 29.36 -1.24
C SER A 6 35.73 28.58 0.05
N CYS A 7 35.48 29.24 1.18
CA CYS A 7 35.22 28.55 2.45
C CYS A 7 33.75 28.16 2.66
N GLY A 8 32.79 28.91 2.11
CA GLY A 8 31.36 28.60 2.27
C GLY A 8 30.95 27.30 1.57
N ALA A 9 31.39 27.12 0.32
CA ALA A 9 31.09 25.91 -0.45
C ALA A 9 31.72 24.63 0.14
N SER A 10 32.85 24.74 0.86
CA SER A 10 33.44 23.58 1.53
C SER A 10 32.69 23.23 2.82
N GLN A 11 32.27 24.22 3.61
CA GLN A 11 31.50 24.01 4.85
C GLN A 11 30.12 23.38 4.57
N GLU A 12 29.42 23.83 3.53
CA GLU A 12 28.12 23.27 3.12
C GLU A 12 28.23 21.80 2.72
N ASN A 13 29.22 21.47 1.87
CA ASN A 13 29.47 20.10 1.43
C ASN A 13 29.85 19.19 2.62
N VAL A 14 30.63 19.71 3.57
CA VAL A 14 30.98 18.97 4.79
C VAL A 14 29.76 18.74 5.67
N LEU A 15 28.89 19.75 5.85
CA LEU A 15 27.65 19.59 6.62
C LEU A 15 26.77 18.48 6.04
N PHE A 16 26.47 18.54 4.73
CA PHE A 16 25.59 17.55 4.11
C PHE A 16 26.21 16.14 4.11
N SER A 17 27.54 16.03 3.98
CA SER A 17 28.24 14.75 4.09
C SER A 17 28.20 14.20 5.52
N ALA A 18 28.37 15.06 6.54
CA ALA A 18 28.28 14.68 7.94
C ALA A 18 26.85 14.24 8.31
N VAL A 19 25.83 14.98 7.84
CA VAL A 19 24.43 14.60 8.00
C VAL A 19 24.15 13.25 7.34
N GLN A 20 24.62 13.04 6.10
CA GLN A 20 24.45 11.77 5.39
C GLN A 20 25.11 10.60 6.16
N GLY A 21 26.30 10.82 6.70
CA GLY A 21 27.07 9.83 7.45
C GLY A 21 26.58 9.57 8.88
N GLY A 22 25.70 10.41 9.42
CA GLY A 22 25.21 10.29 10.80
C GLY A 22 26.17 10.84 11.86
N ASP A 23 27.12 11.69 11.46
CA ASP A 23 28.07 12.31 12.38
C ASP A 23 27.44 13.51 13.12
N LEU A 24 26.73 13.19 14.21
CA LEU A 24 26.04 14.17 15.04
C LEU A 24 27.00 15.22 15.63
N GLU A 25 28.20 14.80 16.05
CA GLU A 25 29.18 15.68 16.70
C GLU A 25 29.66 16.77 15.73
N THR A 26 30.02 16.39 14.51
CA THR A 26 30.42 17.33 13.46
C THR A 26 29.28 18.26 13.08
N VAL A 27 28.05 17.73 12.94
CA VAL A 27 26.87 18.55 12.62
C VAL A 27 26.60 19.58 13.71
N GLU A 28 26.65 19.18 14.98
CA GLU A 28 26.50 20.11 16.10
C GLU A 28 27.58 21.18 16.15
N ALA A 29 28.85 20.79 15.95
CA ALA A 29 29.96 21.72 15.95
C ALA A 29 29.82 22.78 14.83
N LEU A 30 29.42 22.36 13.63
CA LEU A 30 29.18 23.26 12.50
C LEU A 30 28.01 24.20 12.76
N LEU A 31 26.89 23.70 13.29
CA LEU A 31 25.72 24.53 13.61
C LEU A 31 25.95 25.47 14.80
N LYS A 32 26.81 25.11 15.76
CA LYS A 32 27.25 26.00 16.85
C LYS A 32 28.12 27.13 16.32
N LYS A 33 28.97 26.86 15.33
CA LYS A 33 29.84 27.85 14.70
C LYS A 33 29.07 28.79 13.77
N GLU A 34 28.19 28.24 12.94
CA GLU A 34 27.42 28.97 11.93
C GLU A 34 25.97 28.50 11.87
N SER A 35 25.08 29.20 12.58
CA SER A 35 23.65 28.88 12.64
C SER A 35 22.94 29.00 11.29
N ASN A 36 23.43 29.86 10.39
CA ASN A 36 22.88 30.06 9.06
C ASN A 36 22.91 28.79 8.20
N LEU A 37 23.84 27.86 8.47
CA LEU A 37 23.96 26.59 7.74
C LEU A 37 22.68 25.73 7.82
N LEU A 38 21.87 25.93 8.84
CA LEU A 38 20.58 25.25 9.02
C LEU A 38 19.60 25.46 7.85
N HIS A 39 19.64 26.64 7.22
CA HIS A 39 18.75 27.01 6.12
C HIS A 39 19.36 26.77 4.74
N HIS A 40 20.62 26.32 4.68
CA HIS A 40 21.27 26.03 3.42
C HIS A 40 20.70 24.77 2.78
N THR A 41 20.77 24.73 1.45
CA THR A 41 20.28 23.62 0.66
C THR A 41 21.32 23.20 -0.37
N THR A 42 21.35 21.93 -0.75
CA THR A 42 22.23 21.45 -1.81
C THR A 42 22.02 22.20 -3.13
N VAL A 43 23.09 22.36 -3.90
CA VAL A 43 23.11 23.22 -5.10
C VAL A 43 22.08 22.80 -6.16
N TYR A 44 21.96 21.49 -6.42
CA TYR A 44 21.17 20.98 -7.54
C TYR A 44 19.70 20.72 -7.19
N ASP A 45 19.46 19.91 -6.17
CA ASP A 45 18.13 19.46 -5.76
C ASP A 45 17.50 20.29 -4.65
N ARG A 46 18.24 21.24 -4.07
CA ARG A 46 17.79 22.06 -2.94
C ARG A 46 17.35 21.20 -1.73
N HIS A 47 18.08 20.14 -1.44
CA HIS A 47 17.87 19.37 -0.22
C HIS A 47 18.43 20.14 0.98
N SER A 48 17.59 20.41 1.98
CA SER A 48 18.07 20.87 3.29
C SER A 48 18.69 19.72 4.10
N ALA A 49 19.39 20.03 5.19
CA ALA A 49 19.89 19.02 6.12
C ALA A 49 18.79 18.07 6.61
N LEU A 50 17.58 18.59 6.84
CA LEU A 50 16.42 17.79 7.26
C LEU A 50 15.98 16.77 6.18
N HIS A 51 16.06 17.13 4.89
CA HIS A 51 15.77 16.19 3.80
C HIS A 51 16.78 15.04 3.78
N ILE A 52 18.07 15.35 3.92
CA ILE A 52 19.15 14.35 3.90
C ILE A 52 19.02 13.43 5.12
N ALA A 53 18.87 14.00 6.32
CA ALA A 53 18.68 13.21 7.53
C ALA A 53 17.48 12.25 7.41
N ALA A 54 16.36 12.73 6.86
CA ALA A 54 15.16 11.92 6.63
C ALA A 54 15.37 10.82 5.58
N ALA A 55 16.08 11.09 4.48
CA ALA A 55 16.35 10.13 3.41
C ALA A 55 17.33 9.02 3.84
N TYR A 56 18.32 9.36 4.67
CA TYR A 56 19.35 8.43 5.14
C TYR A 56 19.04 7.80 6.51
N GLY A 57 17.92 8.16 7.14
CA GLY A 57 17.44 7.51 8.37
C GLY A 57 18.16 7.98 9.64
N GLN A 58 18.76 9.17 9.60
CA GLN A 58 19.60 9.71 10.68
C GLN A 58 18.72 10.38 11.74
N ILE A 59 18.14 9.56 12.61
CA ILE A 59 17.08 9.97 13.54
C ILE A 59 17.57 10.97 14.60
N GLU A 60 18.78 10.81 15.11
CA GLU A 60 19.36 11.69 16.12
C GLU A 60 19.57 13.10 15.55
N ILE A 61 20.16 13.18 14.36
CA ILE A 61 20.36 14.45 13.64
C ILE A 61 19.01 15.07 13.29
N LEU A 62 18.07 14.27 12.78
CA LEU A 62 16.73 14.75 12.44
C LEU A 62 16.00 15.31 13.66
N ALA A 63 16.08 14.65 14.82
CA ALA A 63 15.48 15.12 16.06
C ALA A 63 16.11 16.45 16.51
N MET A 64 17.44 16.54 16.53
CA MET A 64 18.15 17.77 16.87
C MET A 64 17.79 18.94 15.94
N LEU A 65 17.67 18.68 14.63
CA LEU A 65 17.27 19.71 13.67
C LEU A 65 15.84 20.21 13.91
N LEU A 66 14.90 19.32 14.23
CA LEU A 66 13.51 19.69 14.53
C LEU A 66 13.39 20.48 15.84
N GLU A 67 14.21 20.18 16.84
CA GLU A 67 14.27 20.92 18.11
C GLU A 67 14.75 22.37 17.94
N LYS A 68 15.49 22.66 16.86
CA LYS A 68 15.89 24.02 16.47
C LYS A 68 14.79 24.80 15.73
N SER A 69 13.53 24.38 15.86
CA SER A 69 12.35 25.00 15.24
C SER A 69 12.42 25.07 13.71
N VAL A 70 13.07 24.08 13.08
CA VAL A 70 13.04 23.94 11.62
C VAL A 70 11.63 23.54 11.19
N ASN A 71 11.09 24.22 10.17
CA ASN A 71 9.82 23.84 9.58
C ASN A 71 9.90 22.38 9.04
N PRO A 72 9.08 21.43 9.53
CA PRO A 72 9.10 20.05 9.05
C PRO A 72 8.64 19.91 7.59
N ASP A 73 7.91 20.90 7.08
CA ASP A 73 7.33 20.95 5.73
C ASP A 73 8.21 21.73 4.73
N VAL A 74 9.51 21.88 5.01
CA VAL A 74 10.46 22.38 4.00
C VAL A 74 10.38 21.53 2.73
N VAL A 75 10.57 22.17 1.58
CA VAL A 75 10.48 21.49 0.28
C VAL A 75 11.75 21.65 -0.53
N ASN A 76 12.14 20.57 -1.21
CA ASN A 76 13.23 20.59 -2.18
C ASN A 76 12.76 21.15 -3.54
N ARG A 77 13.65 21.14 -4.55
CA ARG A 77 13.36 21.64 -5.91
C ARG A 77 12.14 20.97 -6.54
N GLN A 78 11.87 19.72 -6.21
CA GLN A 78 10.78 18.91 -6.73
C GLN A 78 9.53 18.93 -5.81
N LYS A 79 9.45 19.89 -4.89
CA LYS A 79 8.38 20.02 -3.89
C LYS A 79 8.22 18.80 -2.98
N GLN A 80 9.26 17.97 -2.84
CA GLN A 80 9.24 16.85 -1.91
C GLN A 80 9.56 17.35 -0.51
N THR A 81 8.87 16.82 0.49
CA THR A 81 9.15 17.09 1.91
C THR A 81 10.10 16.05 2.50
N PRO A 82 10.75 16.33 3.65
CA PRO A 82 11.51 15.32 4.39
C PRO A 82 10.67 14.07 4.68
N LEU A 83 9.38 14.22 4.99
CA LEU A 83 8.48 13.10 5.25
C LEU A 83 8.29 12.21 4.02
N MET A 84 8.21 12.78 2.82
CA MET A 84 8.16 12.00 1.58
C MET A 84 9.44 11.20 1.36
N LEU A 85 10.61 11.78 1.63
CA LEU A 85 11.89 11.09 1.48
C LEU A 85 12.06 9.98 2.53
N ALA A 86 11.71 10.23 3.79
CA ALA A 86 11.70 9.19 4.82
C ALA A 86 10.77 8.02 4.43
N ALA A 87 9.57 8.31 3.92
CA ALA A 87 8.63 7.30 3.45
C ALA A 87 9.11 6.57 2.19
N MET A 88 9.84 7.26 1.30
CA MET A 88 10.44 6.69 0.09
C MET A 88 11.55 5.69 0.41
N HIS A 89 12.37 5.98 1.42
CA HIS A 89 13.51 5.15 1.82
C HIS A 89 13.20 4.15 2.94
N GLY A 90 12.00 4.22 3.53
CA GLY A 90 11.54 3.27 4.55
C GLY A 90 12.01 3.57 5.97
N ASN A 91 12.42 4.80 6.24
CA ASN A 91 12.98 5.21 7.52
C ASN A 91 11.85 5.49 8.53
N ILE A 92 11.31 4.42 9.12
CA ILE A 92 10.13 4.48 10.01
C ILE A 92 10.32 5.41 11.21
N SER A 93 11.50 5.42 11.83
CA SER A 93 11.80 6.30 12.97
C SER A 93 11.71 7.76 12.57
N CYS A 94 12.26 8.12 11.42
CA CYS A 94 12.17 9.49 10.88
C CYS A 94 10.73 9.85 10.49
N VAL A 95 9.97 8.92 9.90
CA VAL A 95 8.54 9.13 9.57
C VAL A 95 7.75 9.47 10.83
N LYS A 96 7.89 8.68 11.90
CA LYS A 96 7.20 8.93 13.17
C LYS A 96 7.59 10.27 13.78
N LYS A 97 8.89 10.57 13.87
CA LYS A 97 9.38 11.83 14.45
C LYS A 97 8.94 13.06 13.66
N LEU A 98 8.90 12.99 12.33
CA LEU A 98 8.40 14.08 11.49
C LEU A 98 6.89 14.31 11.70
N ILE A 99 6.11 13.23 11.80
CA ILE A 99 4.67 13.31 12.10
C ILE A 99 4.44 13.91 13.50
N GLU A 100 5.21 13.48 14.50
CA GLU A 100 5.17 14.04 15.87
C GLU A 100 5.50 15.53 15.88
N ALA A 101 6.44 15.96 15.03
CA ALA A 101 6.80 17.37 14.85
C ALA A 101 5.78 18.17 14.02
N GLY A 102 4.66 17.56 13.59
CA GLY A 102 3.59 18.24 12.88
C GLY A 102 3.73 18.30 11.37
N ALA A 103 4.58 17.45 10.75
CA ALA A 103 4.71 17.38 9.29
C ALA A 103 3.36 17.10 8.60
N ASN A 104 3.07 17.84 7.54
CA ASN A 104 1.84 17.73 6.79
C ASN A 104 1.85 16.53 5.82
N ILE A 105 1.05 15.51 6.14
CA ILE A 105 0.90 14.29 5.34
C ILE A 105 0.17 14.49 3.99
N LEU A 106 -0.46 15.66 3.77
CA LEU A 106 -1.26 15.98 2.58
C LEU A 106 -0.49 16.75 1.50
N MET A 107 0.82 16.95 1.66
CA MET A 107 1.63 17.61 0.65
C MET A 107 1.85 16.72 -0.58
N PHE A 108 2.04 17.37 -1.73
CA PHE A 108 2.25 16.73 -3.02
C PHE A 108 3.57 17.18 -3.65
N ASP A 109 4.32 16.24 -4.20
CA ASP A 109 5.48 16.54 -5.04
C ASP A 109 5.06 17.16 -6.39
N SER A 110 6.00 17.80 -7.09
CA SER A 110 5.75 18.35 -8.42
C SER A 110 6.03 17.36 -9.56
N ILE A 111 6.74 16.26 -9.30
CA ILE A 111 7.17 15.32 -10.35
C ILE A 111 6.03 14.38 -10.74
N HIS A 112 5.32 13.84 -9.75
CA HIS A 112 4.33 12.79 -9.94
C HIS A 112 2.98 13.13 -9.31
N GLY A 113 2.86 14.25 -8.60
CA GLY A 113 1.72 14.56 -7.75
C GLY A 113 1.56 13.51 -6.65
N ARG A 114 2.66 13.05 -6.04
CA ARG A 114 2.65 12.00 -5.01
C ARG A 114 2.78 12.58 -3.61
N THR A 115 2.12 11.91 -2.68
CA THR A 115 2.20 12.15 -1.24
C THR A 115 3.14 11.13 -0.57
N CYS A 116 3.45 11.31 0.72
CA CYS A 116 4.21 10.33 1.49
C CYS A 116 3.56 8.93 1.48
N LEU A 117 2.23 8.85 1.50
CA LEU A 117 1.46 7.59 1.42
C LEU A 117 1.73 6.85 0.10
N HIS A 118 1.79 7.58 -1.02
CA HIS A 118 2.10 6.99 -2.33
C HIS A 118 3.52 6.42 -2.38
N TYR A 119 4.50 7.12 -1.80
CA TYR A 119 5.89 6.64 -1.79
C TYR A 119 6.06 5.40 -0.92
N ALA A 120 5.52 5.40 0.30
CA ALA A 120 5.54 4.21 1.16
C ALA A 120 4.94 2.99 0.46
N ALA A 121 3.80 3.16 -0.22
CA ALA A 121 3.13 2.09 -0.97
C ALA A 121 3.92 1.64 -2.21
N TYR A 122 4.51 2.57 -2.97
CA TYR A 122 5.27 2.27 -4.18
C TYR A 122 6.56 1.50 -3.86
N TYR A 123 7.30 1.93 -2.84
CA TYR A 123 8.56 1.30 -2.45
C TYR A 123 8.36 0.07 -1.56
N GLY A 124 7.17 -0.10 -0.96
CA GLY A 124 6.80 -1.29 -0.21
C GLY A 124 7.10 -1.23 1.28
N HIS A 125 7.22 -0.03 1.84
CA HIS A 125 7.52 0.18 3.25
C HIS A 125 6.22 0.14 4.06
N SER A 126 5.75 -1.08 4.37
CA SER A 126 4.51 -1.35 5.12
C SER A 126 4.45 -0.62 6.46
N ASP A 127 5.55 -0.56 7.18
CA ASP A 127 5.59 0.04 8.52
C ASP A 127 5.41 1.56 8.45
N CYS A 128 6.06 2.20 7.46
CA CYS A 128 5.87 3.62 7.18
C CYS A 128 4.43 3.91 6.75
N LEU A 129 3.88 3.04 5.89
CA LEU A 129 2.50 3.14 5.42
C LEU A 129 1.51 3.07 6.58
N GLN A 130 1.69 2.11 7.49
CA GLN A 130 0.86 1.92 8.68
C GLN A 130 0.96 3.12 9.63
N ALA A 131 2.16 3.65 9.87
CA ALA A 131 2.36 4.83 10.71
C ALA A 131 1.64 6.07 10.13
N ILE A 132 1.78 6.31 8.82
CA ILE A 132 1.13 7.42 8.12
C ILE A 132 -0.40 7.29 8.19
N LEU A 133 -0.94 6.09 7.95
CA LEU A 133 -2.38 5.83 8.03
C LEU A 133 -2.93 5.99 9.44
N SER A 134 -2.17 5.56 10.46
CA SER A 134 -2.55 5.70 11.87
C SER A 134 -2.60 7.18 12.25
N ALA A 135 -1.58 7.95 11.86
CA ALA A 135 -1.55 9.40 12.07
C ALA A 135 -2.70 10.11 11.35
N ALA A 136 -3.06 9.69 10.14
CA ALA A 136 -4.18 10.26 9.41
C ALA A 136 -5.55 10.02 10.08
N ARG A 137 -5.72 8.93 10.85
CA ARG A 137 -6.93 8.67 11.64
C ARG A 137 -7.05 9.58 12.85
N SER A 138 -5.94 9.86 13.52
CA SER A 138 -5.90 10.66 14.75
C SER A 138 -5.72 12.16 14.51
N SER A 139 -5.23 12.55 13.34
CA SER A 139 -5.00 13.95 12.95
C SER A 139 -6.30 14.67 12.57
N PRO A 140 -6.37 16.02 12.70
CA PRO A 140 -7.46 16.83 12.14
C PRO A 140 -7.70 16.64 10.63
N VAL A 141 -6.81 15.95 9.91
CA VAL A 141 -7.05 15.46 8.54
C VAL A 141 -8.31 14.59 8.46
N ALA A 142 -8.57 13.71 9.44
CA ALA A 142 -9.75 12.86 9.44
C ALA A 142 -11.06 13.67 9.47
N VAL A 143 -11.06 14.80 10.18
CA VAL A 143 -12.23 15.66 10.38
C VAL A 143 -12.39 16.66 9.23
N SER A 144 -11.30 17.27 8.76
CA SER A 144 -11.35 18.33 7.75
C SER A 144 -11.39 17.80 6.31
N TRP A 145 -10.55 16.81 6.00
CA TRP A 145 -10.41 16.27 4.64
C TRP A 145 -11.18 14.96 4.46
N GLY A 146 -11.39 14.21 5.55
CA GLY A 146 -12.03 12.91 5.54
C GLY A 146 -11.03 11.78 5.34
N TYR A 147 -11.01 10.84 6.29
CA TYR A 147 -10.08 9.70 6.26
C TYR A 147 -10.19 8.86 4.98
N ALA A 148 -11.40 8.55 4.54
CA ALA A 148 -11.63 7.78 3.32
C ALA A 148 -11.06 8.46 2.06
N ARG A 149 -11.07 9.81 2.01
CA ARG A 149 -10.49 10.58 0.91
C ARG A 149 -8.97 10.56 0.94
N PHE A 150 -8.36 10.55 2.14
CA PHE A 150 -6.92 10.44 2.29
C PHE A 150 -6.39 9.09 1.79
N VAL A 151 -7.02 7.98 2.18
CA VAL A 151 -6.59 6.63 1.75
C VAL A 151 -6.70 6.45 0.23
N ASN A 152 -7.69 7.11 -0.38
CA ASN A 152 -7.98 7.04 -1.81
C ASN A 152 -7.48 8.25 -2.61
N ILE A 153 -6.52 8.99 -2.05
CA ILE A 153 -5.91 10.11 -2.74
C ILE A 153 -5.24 9.65 -4.04
N ARG A 154 -5.27 10.52 -5.05
CA ARG A 154 -4.78 10.20 -6.40
C ARG A 154 -3.57 11.05 -6.75
N ASP A 155 -2.61 10.42 -7.41
CA ASP A 155 -1.47 11.12 -7.98
C ASP A 155 -1.81 11.85 -9.29
N ALA A 156 -0.83 12.52 -9.91
CA ALA A 156 -1.06 13.27 -11.15
C ALA A 156 -1.52 12.39 -12.33
N LYS A 157 -1.33 11.06 -12.25
CA LYS A 157 -1.82 10.08 -13.23
C LYS A 157 -3.14 9.45 -12.79
N GLY A 158 -3.78 9.97 -11.75
CA GLY A 158 -5.00 9.43 -11.19
C GLY A 158 -4.82 8.10 -10.46
N ALA A 159 -3.58 7.66 -10.19
CA ALA A 159 -3.31 6.41 -9.49
C ALA A 159 -3.36 6.63 -7.97
N THR A 160 -3.99 5.71 -7.25
CA THR A 160 -3.97 5.70 -5.77
C THR A 160 -2.76 4.94 -5.25
N SER A 161 -2.47 5.05 -3.94
CA SER A 161 -1.45 4.22 -3.27
C SER A 161 -1.65 2.72 -3.53
N LEU A 162 -2.90 2.25 -3.60
CA LEU A 162 -3.23 0.83 -3.88
C LEU A 162 -2.79 0.40 -5.28
N HIS A 163 -2.97 1.27 -6.28
CA HIS A 163 -2.49 1.04 -7.64
C HIS A 163 -0.97 0.89 -7.70
N LEU A 164 -0.26 1.76 -6.97
CA LEU A 164 1.21 1.75 -6.93
C LEU A 164 1.73 0.49 -6.22
N ALA A 165 1.19 0.14 -5.05
CA ALA A 165 1.57 -1.08 -4.34
C ALA A 165 1.31 -2.35 -5.17
N ALA A 166 0.15 -2.42 -5.84
CA ALA A 166 -0.21 -3.52 -6.71
C ALA A 166 0.78 -3.67 -7.88
N ARG A 167 1.10 -2.56 -8.56
CA ARG A 167 2.06 -2.54 -9.68
C ARG A 167 3.46 -2.98 -9.24
N GLN A 168 3.90 -2.52 -8.07
CA GLN A 168 5.24 -2.77 -7.54
C GLN A 168 5.35 -4.07 -6.75
N ARG A 169 4.33 -4.95 -6.80
CA ARG A 169 4.35 -6.29 -6.20
C ARG A 169 4.52 -6.24 -4.68
N ARG A 170 3.83 -5.31 -4.00
CA ARG A 170 3.92 -5.10 -2.54
C ARG A 170 2.65 -5.61 -1.82
N PRO A 171 2.52 -6.93 -1.57
CA PRO A 171 1.29 -7.52 -1.05
C PRO A 171 0.91 -7.03 0.36
N ASP A 172 1.88 -6.71 1.20
CA ASP A 172 1.62 -6.21 2.56
C ASP A 172 1.04 -4.80 2.54
N CYS A 173 1.59 -3.93 1.68
CA CYS A 173 1.01 -2.60 1.45
C CYS A 173 -0.39 -2.69 0.84
N VAL A 174 -0.64 -3.64 -0.09
CA VAL A 174 -1.98 -3.89 -0.64
C VAL A 174 -2.95 -4.27 0.47
N HIS A 175 -2.56 -5.19 1.36
CA HIS A 175 -3.38 -5.61 2.50
C HIS A 175 -3.73 -4.45 3.41
N ILE A 176 -2.72 -3.72 3.89
CA ILE A 176 -2.88 -2.57 4.78
C ILE A 176 -3.81 -1.54 4.13
N LEU A 177 -3.64 -1.22 2.85
CA LEU A 177 -4.50 -0.24 2.20
C LEU A 177 -5.96 -0.70 2.11
N LEU A 178 -6.21 -1.97 1.80
CA LEU A 178 -7.56 -2.52 1.74
C LEU A 178 -8.22 -2.52 3.13
N ASP A 179 -7.49 -2.92 4.17
CA ASP A 179 -7.94 -2.84 5.58
C ASP A 179 -8.30 -1.43 6.02
N ASN A 180 -7.65 -0.43 5.42
CA ASN A 180 -7.86 0.98 5.72
C ASN A 180 -8.89 1.64 4.78
N GLY A 181 -9.62 0.87 3.96
CA GLY A 181 -10.71 1.38 3.13
C GLY A 181 -10.29 1.88 1.74
N ALA A 182 -9.19 1.36 1.19
CA ALA A 182 -8.83 1.62 -0.19
C ALA A 182 -9.86 0.98 -1.15
N LEU A 183 -10.26 1.75 -2.17
CA LEU A 183 -11.23 1.33 -3.18
C LEU A 183 -10.59 0.29 -4.12
N VAL A 184 -10.99 -0.97 -3.94
CA VAL A 184 -10.47 -2.13 -4.69
C VAL A 184 -10.65 -2.03 -6.21
N CYS A 185 -11.73 -1.41 -6.67
CA CYS A 185 -12.06 -1.21 -8.09
C CYS A 185 -11.86 0.23 -8.56
N ALA A 186 -11.08 1.05 -7.84
CA ALA A 186 -10.76 2.39 -8.33
C ALA A 186 -10.06 2.32 -9.70
N SER A 187 -10.36 3.27 -10.58
CA SER A 187 -9.74 3.35 -11.91
C SER A 187 -8.77 4.52 -11.99
N THR A 188 -7.60 4.29 -12.60
CA THR A 188 -6.65 5.34 -12.96
C THR A 188 -7.22 6.31 -14.01
N GLY A 189 -6.78 7.57 -13.98
CA GLY A 189 -7.22 8.60 -14.93
C GLY A 189 -6.21 8.97 -16.01
N GLY A 190 -4.92 8.70 -15.79
CA GLY A 190 -3.83 9.29 -16.58
C GLY A 190 -3.31 8.46 -17.74
N TYR A 191 -2.47 9.10 -18.55
CA TYR A 191 -1.82 8.52 -19.73
C TYR A 191 -0.92 7.32 -19.37
N GLY A 192 -1.05 6.26 -20.17
CA GLY A 192 -0.23 5.02 -20.11
C GLY A 192 -1.00 3.77 -19.68
N CYS A 193 -1.91 3.89 -18.72
CA CYS A 193 -2.83 2.81 -18.30
C CYS A 193 -4.20 3.39 -17.91
N PRO A 194 -4.88 4.18 -18.77
CA PRO A 194 -6.16 4.78 -18.41
C PRO A 194 -7.22 3.72 -18.10
N GLY A 195 -8.06 3.98 -17.10
CA GLY A 195 -9.12 3.06 -16.68
C GLY A 195 -8.63 1.76 -16.03
N SER A 196 -7.33 1.61 -15.80
CA SER A 196 -6.78 0.40 -15.16
C SER A 196 -7.09 0.40 -13.67
N THR A 197 -7.56 -0.73 -13.17
CA THR A 197 -7.77 -0.98 -11.74
C THR A 197 -6.48 -1.46 -11.06
N PRO A 198 -6.41 -1.52 -9.71
CA PRO A 198 -5.31 -2.16 -9.01
C PRO A 198 -5.06 -3.59 -9.50
N LEU A 199 -6.11 -4.33 -9.88
CA LEU A 199 -5.99 -5.71 -10.38
C LEU A 199 -5.28 -5.76 -11.75
N HIS A 200 -5.55 -4.82 -12.66
CA HIS A 200 -4.79 -4.69 -13.91
C HIS A 200 -3.31 -4.43 -13.65
N LEU A 201 -3.00 -3.58 -12.67
CA LEU A 201 -1.62 -3.25 -12.34
C LEU A 201 -0.90 -4.38 -11.61
N ALA A 202 -1.60 -5.15 -10.77
CA ALA A 202 -1.07 -6.39 -10.18
C ALA A 202 -0.78 -7.44 -11.25
N ALA A 203 -1.68 -7.59 -12.23
CA ALA A 203 -1.49 -8.46 -13.40
C ALA A 203 -0.30 -8.02 -14.27
N ARG A 204 -0.11 -6.70 -14.45
CA ARG A 204 1.06 -6.13 -15.14
C ARG A 204 2.37 -6.33 -14.38
N GLY A 205 2.33 -6.23 -13.05
CA GLY A 205 3.50 -6.46 -12.19
C GLY A 205 3.82 -7.94 -11.97
N GLY A 206 2.90 -8.85 -12.29
CA GLY A 206 3.10 -10.29 -12.13
C GLY A 206 3.19 -10.75 -10.68
N SER A 207 2.41 -10.14 -9.77
CA SER A 207 2.33 -10.56 -8.37
C SER A 207 1.08 -11.38 -8.11
N LEU A 208 1.25 -12.69 -7.91
CA LEU A 208 0.17 -13.60 -7.52
C LEU A 208 -0.46 -13.19 -6.20
N ASP A 209 0.34 -12.80 -5.21
CA ASP A 209 -0.16 -12.47 -3.88
C ASP A 209 -0.98 -11.18 -3.88
N CYS A 210 -0.58 -10.17 -4.68
CA CYS A 210 -1.40 -8.99 -4.88
C CYS A 210 -2.73 -9.33 -5.57
N ILE A 211 -2.72 -10.20 -6.60
CA ILE A 211 -3.94 -10.64 -7.29
C ILE A 211 -4.87 -11.37 -6.31
N ARG A 212 -4.35 -12.32 -5.53
CA ARG A 212 -5.12 -13.06 -4.52
C ARG A 212 -5.80 -12.13 -3.54
N LYS A 213 -5.04 -11.21 -2.94
CA LYS A 213 -5.59 -10.23 -1.98
C LYS A 213 -6.67 -9.36 -2.64
N LEU A 214 -6.42 -8.82 -3.83
CA LEU A 214 -7.40 -8.00 -4.54
C LEU A 214 -8.68 -8.78 -4.89
N LEU A 215 -8.57 -10.01 -5.38
CA LEU A 215 -9.72 -10.86 -5.69
C LEU A 215 -10.50 -11.23 -4.42
N ALA A 216 -9.82 -11.55 -3.31
CA ALA A 216 -10.45 -11.84 -2.03
C ALA A 216 -11.24 -10.64 -1.49
N TRP A 217 -10.79 -9.42 -1.78
CA TRP A 217 -11.46 -8.16 -1.45
C TRP A 217 -12.48 -7.69 -2.50
N GLY A 218 -12.78 -8.52 -3.50
CA GLY A 218 -13.87 -8.28 -4.46
C GLY A 218 -13.48 -7.48 -5.69
N ALA A 219 -12.19 -7.48 -6.07
CA ALA A 219 -11.78 -6.93 -7.34
C ALA A 219 -12.46 -7.66 -8.51
N ASP A 220 -13.07 -6.90 -9.43
CA ASP A 220 -13.68 -7.46 -10.62
C ASP A 220 -12.60 -7.87 -11.64
N ARG A 221 -12.47 -9.19 -11.85
CA ARG A 221 -11.53 -9.79 -12.81
C ARG A 221 -11.94 -9.63 -14.28
N LEU A 222 -13.17 -9.19 -14.55
CA LEU A 222 -13.72 -8.95 -15.88
C LEU A 222 -13.82 -7.46 -16.22
N GLN A 223 -13.53 -6.58 -15.26
CA GLN A 223 -13.54 -5.14 -15.49
C GLN A 223 -12.55 -4.79 -16.60
N ARG A 224 -13.00 -3.97 -17.54
CA ARG A 224 -12.19 -3.52 -18.67
C ARG A 224 -11.52 -2.19 -18.35
N ASP A 225 -10.25 -2.07 -18.71
CA ASP A 225 -9.57 -0.78 -18.77
C ASP A 225 -10.07 0.06 -19.96
N ALA A 226 -9.58 1.29 -20.10
CA ALA A 226 -10.00 2.18 -21.19
C ALA A 226 -9.55 1.69 -22.58
N SER A 227 -8.67 0.68 -22.66
CA SER A 227 -8.29 0.01 -23.90
C SER A 227 -9.13 -1.26 -24.16
N GLY A 228 -10.15 -1.53 -23.34
CA GLY A 228 -11.02 -2.70 -23.45
C GLY A 228 -10.40 -4.00 -22.95
N ARG A 229 -9.22 -3.96 -22.31
CA ARG A 229 -8.51 -5.15 -21.82
C ARG A 229 -8.97 -5.47 -20.42
N ILE A 230 -9.08 -6.76 -20.13
CA ILE A 230 -9.28 -7.28 -18.76
C ILE A 230 -7.92 -7.63 -18.12
N PRO A 231 -7.81 -7.76 -16.78
CA PRO A 231 -6.57 -8.12 -16.10
C PRO A 231 -5.89 -9.39 -16.65
N TYR A 232 -6.68 -10.40 -17.07
CA TYR A 232 -6.18 -11.61 -17.72
C TYR A 232 -5.32 -11.31 -18.96
N VAL A 233 -5.83 -10.47 -19.87
CA VAL A 233 -5.13 -10.06 -21.11
C VAL A 233 -3.85 -9.29 -20.78
N VAL A 234 -3.88 -8.47 -19.72
CA VAL A 234 -2.69 -7.75 -19.26
C VAL A 234 -1.62 -8.72 -18.75
N ALA A 235 -1.99 -9.71 -17.94
CA ALA A 235 -1.06 -10.74 -17.47
C ALA A 235 -0.44 -11.55 -18.63
N LEU A 236 -1.24 -11.92 -19.64
CA LEU A 236 -0.74 -12.60 -20.85
C LEU A 236 0.25 -11.72 -21.64
N LYS A 237 -0.10 -10.44 -21.87
CA LYS A 237 0.77 -9.49 -22.58
C LYS A 237 2.14 -9.34 -21.91
N HIS A 238 2.19 -9.41 -20.58
CA HIS A 238 3.40 -9.31 -19.79
C HIS A 238 4.06 -10.67 -19.47
N LYS A 239 3.56 -11.77 -20.07
CA LYS A 239 4.09 -13.14 -19.93
C LYS A 239 4.05 -13.66 -18.48
N HIS A 240 3.07 -13.22 -17.69
CA HIS A 240 2.85 -13.68 -16.33
C HIS A 240 1.83 -14.83 -16.30
N GLY A 241 2.24 -16.01 -16.78
CA GLY A 241 1.32 -17.14 -17.00
C GLY A 241 0.56 -17.60 -15.75
N ALA A 242 1.21 -17.65 -14.58
CA ALA A 242 0.54 -18.03 -13.34
C ALA A 242 -0.53 -17.01 -12.93
N CYS A 243 -0.26 -15.71 -13.14
CA CYS A 243 -1.24 -14.65 -12.92
C CYS A 243 -2.39 -14.76 -13.92
N ALA A 244 -2.10 -15.06 -15.18
CA ALA A 244 -3.11 -15.28 -16.22
C ALA A 244 -3.98 -16.50 -15.90
N ALA A 245 -3.41 -17.60 -15.41
CA ALA A 245 -4.16 -18.79 -15.02
C ALA A 245 -5.20 -18.46 -13.93
N LEU A 246 -4.79 -17.68 -12.92
CA LEU A 246 -5.68 -17.25 -11.83
C LEU A 246 -6.75 -16.25 -12.27
N LEU A 247 -6.44 -15.41 -13.25
CA LEU A 247 -7.35 -14.39 -13.78
C LEU A 247 -8.22 -14.88 -14.94
N ASN A 248 -8.00 -16.10 -15.43
CA ASN A 248 -8.70 -16.65 -16.58
C ASN A 248 -10.23 -16.58 -16.35
N PRO A 249 -11.01 -15.93 -17.23
CA PRO A 249 -12.47 -15.87 -17.12
C PRO A 249 -13.13 -17.24 -17.02
N SER A 250 -12.56 -18.26 -17.67
CA SER A 250 -13.08 -19.63 -17.64
C SER A 250 -12.74 -20.38 -16.34
N SER A 251 -11.88 -19.83 -15.48
CA SER A 251 -11.55 -20.43 -14.19
C SER A 251 -12.65 -20.17 -13.15
N ALA A 252 -12.78 -21.09 -12.18
CA ALA A 252 -13.72 -20.95 -11.07
C ALA A 252 -13.57 -19.57 -10.39
N GLU A 253 -14.69 -18.94 -10.05
CA GLU A 253 -14.70 -17.62 -9.41
C GLU A 253 -13.93 -17.63 -8.08
N PRO A 254 -13.19 -16.55 -7.76
CA PRO A 254 -12.56 -16.40 -6.46
C PRO A 254 -13.62 -16.30 -5.37
N ILE A 255 -13.33 -16.91 -4.23
CA ILE A 255 -14.15 -16.71 -3.04
C ILE A 255 -13.79 -15.31 -2.53
N VAL A 256 -14.81 -14.47 -2.46
CA VAL A 256 -14.71 -13.08 -2.01
C VAL A 256 -15.21 -13.01 -0.56
N TRP A 257 -14.74 -12.02 0.19
CA TRP A 257 -15.36 -11.62 1.45
C TRP A 257 -16.90 -11.48 1.30
N PRO A 258 -17.71 -12.02 2.22
CA PRO A 258 -19.14 -11.71 2.26
C PRO A 258 -19.30 -10.19 2.38
N ALA A 259 -20.21 -9.63 1.58
CA ALA A 259 -20.41 -8.19 1.31
C ALA A 259 -19.81 -7.25 2.39
N PRO A 260 -18.80 -6.42 2.04
CA PRO A 260 -18.06 -5.65 3.02
C PRO A 260 -18.84 -4.40 3.40
N LEU A 261 -18.91 -4.14 4.71
CA LEU A 261 -18.69 -2.83 5.36
C LEU A 261 -19.36 -2.78 6.74
N LYS A 262 -20.55 -3.39 6.92
CA LYS A 262 -21.21 -3.44 8.24
C LYS A 262 -20.72 -4.59 9.11
N PHE A 263 -20.69 -5.79 8.53
CA PHE A 263 -20.38 -6.99 9.30
C PHE A 263 -18.91 -7.08 9.74
N ILE A 264 -17.98 -6.60 8.90
CA ILE A 264 -16.53 -6.71 9.17
C ILE A 264 -16.05 -5.70 10.21
N SER A 265 -16.67 -4.52 10.29
CA SER A 265 -16.34 -3.50 11.29
C SER A 265 -16.79 -3.86 12.71
N GLU A 266 -17.74 -4.80 12.83
CA GLU A 266 -18.33 -5.23 14.11
C GLU A 266 -17.63 -6.47 14.68
N LEU A 267 -16.76 -7.13 13.91
CA LEU A 267 -15.98 -8.29 14.33
C LEU A 267 -14.76 -7.85 15.15
N ASN A 268 -14.39 -8.65 16.16
CA ASN A 268 -13.11 -8.47 16.85
C ASN A 268 -11.93 -8.91 15.96
N GLU A 269 -10.73 -8.42 16.27
CA GLU A 269 -9.53 -8.68 15.46
C GLU A 269 -9.19 -10.18 15.34
N GLU A 270 -9.45 -10.97 16.39
CA GLU A 270 -9.26 -12.42 16.36
C GLU A 270 -10.21 -13.12 15.36
N ALA A 271 -11.50 -12.76 15.35
CA ALA A 271 -12.44 -13.32 14.40
C ALA A 271 -12.13 -12.85 12.97
N LYS A 272 -11.72 -11.60 12.80
CA LYS A 272 -11.31 -11.07 11.50
C LYS A 272 -10.12 -11.86 10.94
N THR A 273 -9.06 -12.03 11.73
CA THR A 273 -7.87 -12.79 11.32
C THR A 273 -8.18 -14.26 11.01
N LEU A 274 -9.03 -14.91 11.81
CA LEU A 274 -9.48 -16.29 11.54
C LEU A 274 -10.27 -16.40 10.24
N LEU A 275 -11.16 -15.44 9.95
CA LEU A 275 -11.93 -15.41 8.71
C LEU A 275 -11.03 -15.14 7.50
N GLU A 276 -10.05 -14.24 7.62
CA GLU A 276 -9.04 -14.00 6.59
C GLU A 276 -8.25 -15.27 6.29
N GLN A 277 -7.78 -15.98 7.32
CA GLN A 277 -7.06 -17.24 7.16
C GLN A 277 -7.92 -18.29 6.47
N ALA A 278 -9.17 -18.48 6.92
CA ALA A 278 -10.10 -19.43 6.33
C ALA A 278 -10.41 -19.12 4.85
N LEU A 279 -10.59 -17.82 4.51
CA LEU A 279 -10.79 -17.38 3.13
C LEU A 279 -9.56 -17.66 2.26
N MET A 280 -8.37 -17.36 2.78
CA MET A 280 -7.11 -17.57 2.08
C MET A 280 -6.83 -19.05 1.85
N ASP A 281 -7.09 -19.92 2.83
CA ASP A 281 -6.92 -21.36 2.69
C ASP A 281 -7.94 -21.98 1.73
N ALA A 282 -9.21 -21.53 1.78
CA ALA A 282 -10.24 -21.94 0.82
C ALA A 282 -9.85 -21.55 -0.62
N ASN A 283 -9.36 -20.33 -0.82
CA ASN A 283 -8.86 -19.88 -2.13
C ASN A 283 -7.60 -20.63 -2.56
N ARG A 284 -6.67 -20.93 -1.64
CA ARG A 284 -5.45 -21.69 -1.92
C ARG A 284 -5.76 -23.11 -2.39
N GLU A 285 -6.75 -23.77 -1.80
CA GLU A 285 -7.16 -25.11 -2.22
C GLU A 285 -7.77 -25.11 -3.63
N ARG A 286 -8.63 -24.13 -3.92
CA ARG A 286 -9.16 -23.89 -5.28
C ARG A 286 -8.03 -23.68 -6.30
N GLU A 287 -7.01 -22.90 -5.93
CA GLU A 287 -5.90 -22.54 -6.81
C GLU A 287 -4.95 -23.70 -7.14
N LYS A 288 -4.77 -24.66 -6.23
CA LYS A 288 -3.91 -25.84 -6.47
C LYS A 288 -4.30 -26.56 -7.77
N HIS A 289 -5.59 -26.62 -8.09
CA HIS A 289 -6.06 -27.28 -9.31
C HIS A 289 -5.90 -26.42 -10.56
N ILE A 290 -6.08 -25.10 -10.43
CA ILE A 290 -5.87 -24.14 -11.52
C ILE A 290 -4.39 -24.14 -11.95
N LEU A 291 -3.46 -24.22 -10.99
CA LEU A 291 -2.02 -24.16 -11.24
C LEU A 291 -1.40 -25.52 -11.57
N LYS A 292 -2.01 -26.65 -11.15
CA LYS A 292 -1.55 -28.00 -11.55
C LYS A 292 -1.82 -28.30 -13.02
N GLY A 293 -2.85 -27.71 -13.62
CA GLY A 293 -3.14 -27.84 -15.06
C GLY A 293 -2.24 -27.00 -15.96
N THR A 294 -1.42 -26.10 -15.41
CA THR A 294 -0.49 -25.25 -16.16
C THR A 294 0.93 -25.81 -16.14
N ALA A 295 1.12 -27.00 -16.70
CA ALA A 295 2.43 -27.32 -17.28
C ALA A 295 2.61 -26.38 -18.48
N TYR A 296 3.64 -25.55 -18.48
CA TYR A 296 3.93 -24.63 -19.58
C TYR A 296 4.39 -25.42 -20.80
N SER A 297 3.43 -25.93 -21.56
CA SER A 297 3.62 -26.50 -22.88
C SER A 297 2.84 -25.63 -23.86
N ILE A 298 3.55 -25.00 -24.79
CA ILE A 298 2.97 -24.36 -25.97
C ILE A 298 2.14 -25.43 -26.70
N PRO A 299 0.83 -25.27 -26.93
CA PRO A 299 0.07 -26.32 -27.58
C PRO A 299 0.31 -26.23 -29.09
N SER A 300 0.81 -27.33 -29.67
CA SER A 300 0.44 -27.73 -31.03
C SER A 300 -0.69 -28.77 -30.94
N PRO A 301 -1.60 -28.83 -31.93
CA PRO A 301 -2.94 -29.34 -31.72
C PRO A 301 -3.01 -30.84 -31.96
N SER A 302 -3.34 -31.60 -30.93
CA SER A 302 -4.14 -32.84 -31.01
C SER A 302 -4.24 -33.45 -29.62
N GLU A 303 -5.48 -33.64 -29.17
CA GLU A 303 -5.99 -34.77 -28.38
C GLU A 303 -7.02 -34.36 -27.32
N SER A 304 -8.27 -34.72 -27.62
CA SER A 304 -9.42 -34.94 -26.74
C SER A 304 -9.77 -33.91 -25.66
N ASP A 305 -10.85 -33.18 -25.93
CA ASP A 305 -11.57 -32.20 -25.11
C ASP A 305 -12.17 -32.75 -23.79
N SER A 306 -11.83 -33.98 -23.40
CA SER A 306 -12.44 -34.69 -22.26
C SER A 306 -11.72 -34.41 -20.93
N GLY A 307 -10.40 -34.13 -20.97
CA GLY A 307 -9.60 -33.89 -19.76
C GLY A 307 -9.81 -32.50 -19.14
N LEU A 308 -10.05 -31.47 -19.97
CA LEU A 308 -10.28 -30.09 -19.51
C LEU A 308 -11.64 -29.94 -18.80
N VAL A 309 -12.66 -30.65 -19.28
CA VAL A 309 -14.02 -30.62 -18.74
C VAL A 309 -14.07 -31.27 -17.36
N ILE A 310 -13.36 -32.40 -17.16
CA ILE A 310 -13.30 -33.08 -15.86
C ILE A 310 -12.55 -32.23 -14.83
N LEU A 311 -11.43 -31.60 -15.22
CA LEU A 311 -10.70 -30.66 -14.35
C LEU A 311 -11.55 -29.44 -13.98
N ASN A 312 -12.32 -28.89 -14.92
CA ASN A 312 -13.24 -27.80 -14.65
C ASN A 312 -14.40 -28.22 -13.72
N TYR A 313 -14.95 -29.42 -13.90
CA TYR A 313 -16.03 -29.94 -13.04
C TYR A 313 -15.55 -30.22 -11.61
N ALA A 314 -14.36 -30.81 -11.47
CA ALA A 314 -13.71 -31.03 -10.17
C ALA A 314 -13.35 -29.70 -9.48
N ALA A 315 -12.79 -28.74 -10.22
CA ALA A 315 -12.51 -27.40 -9.70
C ALA A 315 -13.79 -26.66 -9.28
N TYR A 316 -14.90 -26.83 -10.02
CA TYR A 316 -16.20 -26.26 -9.70
C TYR A 316 -16.82 -26.89 -8.44
N ALA A 317 -16.80 -28.23 -8.33
CA ALA A 317 -17.30 -28.95 -7.17
C ALA A 317 -16.48 -28.63 -5.89
N LEU A 318 -15.16 -28.51 -6.00
CA LEU A 318 -14.29 -28.10 -4.90
C LEU A 318 -14.46 -26.63 -4.54
N SER A 319 -14.67 -25.74 -5.51
CA SER A 319 -15.04 -24.35 -5.24
C SER A 319 -16.33 -24.28 -4.43
N LYS A 320 -17.34 -25.08 -4.78
CA LYS A 320 -18.60 -25.18 -4.03
C LYS A 320 -18.41 -25.74 -2.62
N SER A 321 -17.54 -26.75 -2.46
CA SER A 321 -17.15 -27.31 -1.14
C SER A 321 -16.39 -26.31 -0.27
N ALA A 322 -15.42 -25.58 -0.86
CA ALA A 322 -14.65 -24.55 -0.20
C ALA A 322 -15.53 -23.35 0.20
N GLN A 323 -16.45 -22.93 -0.66
CA GLN A 323 -17.48 -21.95 -0.35
C GLN A 323 -18.38 -22.39 0.81
N LEU A 324 -18.78 -23.67 0.85
CA LEU A 324 -19.58 -24.22 1.94
C LEU A 324 -18.80 -24.18 3.26
N LYS A 325 -17.56 -24.65 3.27
CA LYS A 325 -16.67 -24.60 4.45
C LYS A 325 -16.48 -23.17 4.94
N PHE A 326 -16.21 -22.24 4.04
CA PHE A 326 -16.06 -20.83 4.38
C PHE A 326 -17.36 -20.22 4.92
N LYS A 327 -18.52 -20.51 4.32
CA LYS A 327 -19.82 -20.11 4.85
C LYS A 327 -20.05 -20.65 6.27
N THR A 328 -19.70 -21.91 6.55
CA THR A 328 -19.81 -22.49 7.90
C THR A 328 -18.93 -21.77 8.92
N VAL A 329 -17.68 -21.44 8.55
CA VAL A 329 -16.76 -20.67 9.42
C VAL A 329 -17.31 -19.27 9.66
N VAL A 330 -17.79 -18.58 8.61
CA VAL A 330 -18.46 -17.27 8.72
C VAL A 330 -19.63 -17.37 9.69
N THR A 331 -20.54 -18.33 9.50
CA THR A 331 -21.68 -18.54 10.40
C THR A 331 -21.24 -18.75 11.85
N ARG A 332 -20.19 -19.54 12.11
CA ARG A 332 -19.68 -19.76 13.46
C ARG A 332 -19.07 -18.49 14.08
N CYS A 333 -18.31 -17.71 13.32
CA CYS A 333 -17.75 -16.45 13.77
C CYS A 333 -18.84 -15.40 14.05
N VAL A 334 -19.85 -15.31 13.18
CA VAL A 334 -21.05 -14.46 13.37
C VAL A 334 -21.76 -14.84 14.68
N HIS A 335 -22.05 -16.13 14.88
CA HIS A 335 -22.71 -16.59 16.09
C HIS A 335 -21.87 -16.26 17.32
N ASN A 336 -20.57 -16.58 17.35
CA ASN A 336 -19.71 -16.26 18.49
C ASN A 336 -19.62 -14.75 18.77
N ALA A 337 -19.58 -13.90 17.74
CA ALA A 337 -19.60 -12.45 17.91
C ALA A 337 -20.93 -11.97 18.52
N HIS A 338 -22.08 -12.49 18.07
CA HIS A 338 -23.39 -12.20 18.68
C HIS A 338 -23.49 -12.72 20.12
N TRP A 339 -22.95 -13.91 20.43
CA TRP A 339 -22.92 -14.44 21.80
C TRP A 339 -22.05 -13.60 22.73
N HIS A 340 -20.88 -13.13 22.28
CA HIS A 340 -20.05 -12.21 23.07
C HIS A 340 -20.69 -10.83 23.24
N CYS A 341 -21.36 -10.31 22.21
CA CYS A 341 -22.10 -9.05 22.28
C CYS A 341 -23.33 -9.15 23.20
N ALA A 342 -24.04 -10.29 23.19
CA ALA A 342 -25.15 -10.58 24.10
C ALA A 342 -24.69 -10.81 25.55
N ALA A 343 -23.49 -11.37 25.75
CA ALA A 343 -22.91 -11.54 27.08
C ALA A 343 -22.45 -10.21 27.71
N THR A 344 -22.04 -9.21 26.90
CA THR A 344 -21.73 -7.86 27.38
C THR A 344 -22.95 -6.95 27.49
N THR A 345 -24.07 -7.27 26.83
CA THR A 345 -25.36 -6.55 26.97
C THR A 345 -26.35 -7.21 27.93
N SER A 346 -25.92 -8.21 28.72
CA SER A 346 -26.77 -8.79 29.79
C SER A 346 -26.79 -7.93 31.07
N GLN A 347 -27.06 -6.63 30.90
CA GLN A 347 -27.85 -5.84 31.82
C GLN A 347 -28.88 -5.09 30.97
N THR A 348 -30.16 -5.27 31.28
CA THR A 348 -31.33 -4.61 30.70
C THR A 348 -31.66 -4.91 29.24
N LEU A 349 -32.53 -5.90 29.01
CA LEU A 349 -33.96 -5.64 28.80
C LEU A 349 -34.75 -6.95 28.60
N GLN A 350 -35.84 -7.01 29.35
CA GLN A 350 -36.82 -8.09 29.38
C GLN A 350 -37.50 -8.26 28.02
N LEU A 351 -37.73 -9.52 27.68
CA LEU A 351 -38.74 -9.98 26.73
C LEU A 351 -40.10 -9.33 27.03
N GLN A 352 -40.68 -8.65 26.03
CA GLN A 352 -42.14 -8.57 25.91
C GLN A 352 -42.57 -8.69 24.43
N VAL A 353 -43.23 -9.83 24.19
CA VAL A 353 -44.23 -10.23 23.19
C VAL A 353 -43.83 -10.28 21.73
#